data_AF-A0AAD9Y5X9-F1
#
_entry.id   AF-A0AAD9Y5X9-F1
#
_cell.length_a   1.000
_cell.length_b   1.000
_cell.length_c   1.000
_cell.angle_alpha   90.00
_cell.angle_beta   90.00
_cell.angle_gamma   90.00
#
_symmetry.space_group_name_H-M   'P 1'
#
loop_
_entity.id
_entity.type
_entity.pdbx_description
1 polymer ?
#
loop_
_entity_poly.entity_id
_entity_poly.type
_entity_poly.pdbx_seq_one_letter_code
_entity_poly.pdbx_strand_id
1 'polypeptide(L)'
;MDSMVQLSNIPESVLPSSGSTYGSTDDWYLALAEMHIATLLFQHNDMVSSEDDCRCKYVARQLFRRLAKQRRLSSFGFAEDNWSARSTTNKPKLAMPPRSGSFRLWNDHFRPVTVLVDESDLVLGVIDWEFTYAAPTQFVLDPPWWLLLEWPEEWTDGIEEWARLYETRLEIWLSALEEAEGEMDPGSFRLSTCMRDSWETGRFWLNYAAKDNWAFDSIYWKYLDDLFFGARDNEVPPEKLWETRLHLLTDEEQAAMEPLVRIKMAESKERTLVDWKDDEARQRMSSFLFD
;
A
#
# COMPACT_ATOMS: atom_id res chain seq x y z
N MET A 1 4.38 2.62 -11.41
CA MET A 1 3.68 2.26 -12.67
C MET A 1 4.61 1.50 -13.60
N ASP A 2 5.83 1.97 -13.85
CA ASP A 2 6.78 1.32 -14.76
C ASP A 2 7.04 -0.16 -14.45
N SER A 3 7.20 -0.50 -13.17
CA SER A 3 7.42 -1.87 -12.73
C SER A 3 6.21 -2.79 -13.01
N MET A 4 4.98 -2.28 -12.99
CA MET A 4 3.77 -3.06 -13.30
C MET A 4 3.64 -3.37 -14.79
N VAL A 5 4.02 -2.43 -15.65
CA VAL A 5 4.02 -2.64 -17.11
C VAL A 5 5.16 -3.60 -17.48
N GLN A 6 6.36 -3.37 -16.95
CA GLN A 6 7.56 -4.12 -17.34
C GLN A 6 7.65 -5.52 -16.71
N LEU A 7 7.29 -5.67 -15.44
CA LEU A 7 7.46 -6.93 -14.71
C LEU A 7 6.15 -7.75 -14.65
N SER A 8 5.00 -7.09 -14.54
CA SER A 8 3.70 -7.76 -14.45
C SER A 8 2.95 -7.85 -15.78
N ASN A 9 3.50 -7.29 -16.86
CA ASN A 9 2.90 -7.27 -18.21
C ASN A 9 1.45 -6.76 -18.24
N ILE A 10 1.15 -5.75 -17.41
CA ILE A 10 -0.19 -5.15 -17.34
C ILE A 10 -0.38 -4.21 -18.54
N PRO A 11 -1.50 -4.31 -19.28
CA PRO A 11 -1.79 -3.40 -20.39
C PRO A 11 -1.88 -1.94 -19.93
N GLU A 12 -1.16 -1.03 -20.59
CA GLU A 12 -1.21 0.41 -20.28
C GLU A 12 -2.63 0.98 -20.37
N SER A 13 -3.48 0.38 -21.20
CA SER A 13 -4.88 0.78 -21.39
C SER A 13 -5.74 0.62 -20.15
N VAL A 14 -5.36 -0.22 -19.17
CA VAL A 14 -6.08 -0.36 -17.89
C VAL A 14 -5.43 0.42 -16.75
N LEU A 15 -4.31 1.10 -17.00
CA LEU A 15 -3.63 1.97 -16.04
C LEU A 15 -4.08 3.43 -16.21
N PRO A 16 -3.89 4.29 -15.19
CA PRO A 16 -4.13 5.72 -15.34
C PRO A 16 -3.33 6.29 -16.52
N SER A 17 -3.99 7.06 -17.40
CA SER A 17 -3.34 7.63 -18.58
C SER A 17 -2.20 8.57 -18.20
N SER A 18 -1.18 8.68 -19.06
CA SER A 18 -0.11 9.67 -18.90
C SER A 18 -0.71 11.08 -18.79
N GLY A 19 -0.35 11.82 -17.74
CA GLY A 19 -0.91 13.15 -17.43
C GLY A 19 -2.18 13.15 -16.57
N SER A 20 -2.67 11.98 -16.13
CA SER A 20 -3.73 11.90 -15.13
C SER A 20 -3.34 12.65 -13.86
N THR A 21 -4.27 13.44 -13.34
CA THR A 21 -4.10 14.16 -12.06
C THR A 21 -5.23 13.80 -11.12
N TYR A 22 -4.95 13.84 -9.83
CA TYR A 22 -5.91 13.47 -8.79
C TYR A 22 -6.31 14.72 -8.00
N GLY A 23 -7.62 14.97 -7.90
CA GLY A 23 -8.16 16.13 -7.19
C GLY A 23 -8.15 15.97 -5.67
N SER A 24 -8.05 14.72 -5.20
CA SER A 24 -8.03 14.39 -3.78
C SER A 24 -7.16 13.17 -3.48
N THR A 25 -6.78 13.05 -2.22
CA THR A 25 -6.17 11.84 -1.65
C THR A 25 -7.06 10.61 -1.82
N ASP A 26 -8.38 10.77 -1.77
CA ASP A 26 -9.32 9.66 -1.96
C ASP A 26 -9.25 9.11 -3.40
N ASP A 27 -9.20 9.99 -4.40
CA ASP A 27 -9.07 9.59 -5.81
C ASP A 27 -7.73 8.88 -6.05
N TRP A 28 -6.66 9.33 -5.38
CA TRP A 28 -5.35 8.69 -5.44
C TRP A 28 -5.40 7.25 -4.90
N TYR A 29 -6.01 7.04 -3.72
CA TYR A 29 -6.17 5.70 -3.16
C TYR A 29 -7.03 4.78 -4.01
N LEU A 30 -8.11 5.31 -4.59
CA LEU A 30 -8.95 4.52 -5.48
C LEU A 30 -8.16 4.04 -6.70
N ALA A 31 -7.37 4.92 -7.31
CA ALA A 31 -6.51 4.54 -8.44
C ALA A 31 -5.49 3.46 -8.06
N LEU A 32 -4.82 3.59 -6.90
CA LEU A 32 -3.90 2.56 -6.39
C LEU A 32 -4.62 1.22 -6.16
N ALA A 33 -5.81 1.25 -5.56
CA ALA A 33 -6.60 0.04 -5.34
C ALA A 33 -7.04 -0.64 -6.64
N GLU A 34 -7.41 0.13 -7.66
CA GLU A 34 -7.74 -0.39 -8.99
C GLU A 34 -6.49 -0.94 -9.69
N MET A 35 -5.33 -0.33 -9.51
CA MET A 35 -4.06 -0.88 -9.98
C MET A 35 -3.75 -2.24 -9.32
N HIS A 36 -4.01 -2.43 -8.03
CA HIS A 36 -3.87 -3.75 -7.40
C HIS A 36 -4.81 -4.80 -8.00
N ILE A 37 -6.06 -4.43 -8.31
CA ILE A 37 -7.00 -5.30 -9.04
C ILE A 37 -6.43 -5.65 -10.41
N ALA A 38 -5.92 -4.66 -11.17
CA ALA A 38 -5.31 -4.89 -12.46
C ALA A 38 -4.14 -5.90 -12.38
N THR A 39 -3.27 -5.79 -11.36
CA THR A 39 -2.18 -6.76 -11.15
C THR A 39 -2.72 -8.18 -11.03
N LEU A 40 -3.72 -8.40 -10.18
CA LEU A 40 -4.32 -9.72 -10.04
C LEU A 40 -4.95 -10.20 -11.35
N LEU A 41 -5.61 -9.34 -12.11
CA LEU A 41 -6.30 -9.74 -13.35
C LEU A 41 -5.34 -10.04 -14.50
N PHE A 42 -4.31 -9.21 -14.69
CA PHE A 42 -3.50 -9.23 -15.92
C PHE A 42 -2.12 -9.86 -15.75
N GLN A 43 -1.56 -9.90 -14.54
CA GLN A 43 -0.33 -10.66 -14.32
C GLN A 43 -0.64 -12.14 -14.49
N HIS A 44 -0.10 -12.71 -15.56
CA HIS A 44 -0.35 -14.10 -15.97
C HIS A 44 0.51 -15.07 -15.17
N ASN A 45 1.82 -14.79 -15.12
CA ASN A 45 2.80 -15.69 -14.54
C ASN A 45 3.04 -15.35 -13.08
N ASP A 46 3.16 -16.40 -12.26
CA ASP A 46 3.59 -16.32 -10.85
C ASP A 46 2.71 -15.41 -9.97
N MET A 47 1.50 -15.05 -10.44
CA MET A 47 0.56 -14.22 -9.69
C MET A 47 -0.10 -15.00 -8.54
N VAL A 48 -0.34 -16.30 -8.72
CA VAL A 48 -0.98 -17.16 -7.72
C VAL A 48 -0.31 -18.54 -7.65
N SER A 49 -0.25 -19.09 -6.44
CA SER A 49 0.38 -20.39 -6.14
C SER A 49 -0.62 -21.51 -5.86
N SER A 50 -1.84 -21.17 -5.47
CA SER A 50 -2.94 -22.10 -5.19
C SER A 50 -4.30 -21.41 -5.39
N GLU A 51 -5.39 -22.19 -5.37
CA GLU A 51 -6.73 -21.61 -5.39
C GLU A 51 -6.98 -20.71 -4.18
N ASP A 52 -6.56 -21.15 -2.99
CA ASP A 52 -6.74 -20.42 -1.74
C ASP A 52 -5.90 -19.14 -1.70
N ASP A 53 -4.67 -19.16 -2.24
CA ASP A 53 -3.87 -17.95 -2.46
C ASP A 53 -4.59 -16.97 -3.41
N CYS A 54 -5.18 -17.46 -4.49
CA CYS A 54 -5.98 -16.64 -5.40
C CYS A 54 -7.19 -16.01 -4.70
N ARG A 55 -7.88 -16.76 -3.82
CA ARG A 55 -9.02 -16.25 -3.04
C ARG A 55 -8.58 -15.21 -2.02
N CYS A 56 -7.48 -15.43 -1.28
CA CYS A 56 -6.87 -14.45 -0.39
C CYS A 56 -6.53 -13.15 -1.13
N LYS A 57 -5.87 -13.25 -2.28
CA LYS A 57 -5.51 -12.11 -3.14
C LYS A 57 -6.73 -11.35 -3.65
N TYR A 58 -7.78 -12.07 -4.04
CA TYR A 58 -9.03 -11.49 -4.51
C TYR A 58 -9.75 -10.73 -3.41
N VAL A 59 -10.00 -11.40 -2.27
CA VAL A 59 -10.72 -10.81 -1.15
C VAL A 59 -9.99 -9.56 -0.65
N ALA A 60 -8.68 -9.63 -0.39
CA ALA A 60 -7.91 -8.48 0.07
C ALA A 60 -8.06 -7.24 -0.84
N ARG A 61 -7.94 -7.42 -2.16
CA ARG A 61 -8.04 -6.33 -3.14
C ARG A 61 -9.45 -5.75 -3.25
N GLN A 62 -10.49 -6.59 -3.20
CA GLN A 62 -11.88 -6.10 -3.23
C GLN A 62 -12.24 -5.34 -1.95
N LEU A 63 -11.86 -5.86 -0.78
CA LEU A 63 -12.05 -5.16 0.50
C LEU A 63 -11.32 -3.80 0.48
N PHE A 64 -10.06 -3.79 0.05
CA PHE A 64 -9.24 -2.58 -0.02
C PHE A 64 -9.83 -1.53 -0.98
N ARG A 65 -10.21 -1.96 -2.20
CA ARG A 65 -10.87 -1.08 -3.18
C ARG A 65 -12.17 -0.51 -2.66
N ARG A 66 -12.99 -1.30 -1.98
CA ARG A 66 -14.25 -0.80 -1.42
C ARG A 66 -14.02 0.26 -0.35
N LEU A 67 -13.02 0.08 0.53
CA LEU A 67 -12.63 1.12 1.49
C LEU A 67 -12.14 2.38 0.77
N ALA A 68 -11.39 2.25 -0.33
CA ALA A 68 -10.97 3.38 -1.14
C ALA A 68 -12.17 4.13 -1.75
N LYS A 69 -13.11 3.39 -2.37
CA LYS A 69 -14.34 3.94 -2.96
C LYS A 69 -15.22 4.65 -1.93
N GLN A 70 -15.25 4.13 -0.70
CA GLN A 70 -15.95 4.72 0.44
C GLN A 70 -15.20 5.91 1.07
N ARG A 71 -14.04 6.31 0.52
CA ARG A 71 -13.20 7.42 1.01
C ARG A 71 -12.71 7.24 2.45
N ARG A 72 -12.55 5.96 2.85
CA ARG A 72 -12.21 5.54 4.21
C ARG A 72 -10.70 5.42 4.43
N LEU A 73 -9.94 5.05 3.40
CA LEU A 73 -8.49 4.85 3.52
C LEU A 73 -7.75 6.15 3.87
N SER A 74 -8.15 7.30 3.31
CA SER A 74 -7.47 8.58 3.57
C SER A 74 -7.57 9.06 5.02
N SER A 75 -8.62 8.67 5.75
CA SER A 75 -8.79 9.01 7.17
C SER A 75 -8.29 7.93 8.12
N PHE A 76 -7.91 6.74 7.63
CA PHE A 76 -7.47 5.63 8.47
C PHE A 76 -6.31 6.06 9.37
N GLY A 77 -6.40 5.75 10.67
CA GLY A 77 -5.34 6.07 11.63
C GLY A 77 -5.16 7.57 11.93
N PHE A 78 -6.08 8.43 11.49
CA PHE A 78 -6.18 9.84 11.91
C PHE A 78 -7.36 10.05 12.86
N ALA A 79 -7.48 11.24 13.45
CA ALA A 79 -8.57 11.60 14.36
C ALA A 79 -9.96 11.49 13.71
N GLU A 80 -10.02 11.61 12.39
CA GLU A 80 -11.21 11.44 11.55
C GLU A 80 -11.55 9.96 11.26
N ASP A 81 -10.70 9.01 11.66
CA ASP A 81 -11.02 7.58 11.58
C ASP A 81 -12.16 7.23 12.53
N ASN A 82 -13.32 6.94 11.97
CA ASN A 82 -14.54 6.58 12.70
C ASN A 82 -15.14 5.26 12.23
N TRP A 83 -14.39 4.48 11.45
CA TRP A 83 -14.90 3.28 10.78
C TRP A 83 -14.05 2.06 11.04
N SER A 84 -12.73 2.22 11.25
CA SER A 84 -11.84 1.08 11.42
C SER A 84 -12.02 0.44 12.79
N ALA A 85 -11.80 -0.87 12.88
CA ALA A 85 -11.79 -1.56 14.17
C ALA A 85 -10.76 -0.91 15.13
N ARG A 86 -9.63 -0.44 14.59
CA ARG A 86 -8.63 0.32 15.33
C ARG A 86 -9.19 1.56 16.02
N SER A 87 -9.98 2.37 15.32
CA SER A 87 -10.54 3.61 15.88
C SER A 87 -11.41 3.37 17.12
N THR A 88 -11.98 2.16 17.24
CA THR A 88 -12.80 1.76 18.39
C THR A 88 -11.96 1.40 19.63
N THR A 89 -10.74 0.89 19.44
CA THR A 89 -9.87 0.44 20.54
C THR A 89 -8.89 1.54 20.98
N ASN A 90 -8.36 2.32 20.05
CA ASN A 90 -7.46 3.43 20.33
C ASN A 90 -7.69 4.57 19.33
N LYS A 91 -8.27 5.68 19.81
CA LYS A 91 -8.56 6.84 18.96
C LYS A 91 -7.27 7.57 18.59
N PRO A 92 -6.94 7.69 17.30
CA PRO A 92 -5.82 8.51 16.87
C PRO A 92 -6.06 9.98 17.23
N LYS A 93 -4.97 10.72 17.46
CA LYS A 93 -5.04 12.11 17.93
C LYS A 93 -4.71 13.12 16.84
N LEU A 94 -3.92 12.72 15.85
CA LEU A 94 -3.49 13.60 14.78
C LEU A 94 -4.60 13.75 13.74
N ALA A 95 -4.93 15.00 13.42
CA ALA A 95 -5.86 15.30 12.33
C ALA A 95 -5.23 14.96 10.99
N MET A 96 -6.05 14.47 10.06
CA MET A 96 -5.60 14.20 8.70
C MET A 96 -5.28 15.50 7.94
N PRO A 97 -4.31 15.48 7.01
CA PRO A 97 -4.12 16.58 6.07
C PRO A 97 -5.38 16.87 5.24
N PRO A 98 -5.55 18.09 4.70
CA PRO A 98 -6.68 18.40 3.82
C PRO A 98 -6.80 17.40 2.67
N ARG A 99 -8.01 16.86 2.45
CA ARG A 99 -8.28 15.84 1.41
C ARG A 99 -7.98 16.32 -0.01
N SER A 100 -8.15 17.61 -0.27
CA SER A 100 -7.91 18.26 -1.57
C SER A 100 -6.82 19.31 -1.46
N GLY A 101 -6.03 19.45 -2.53
CA GLY A 101 -4.95 20.45 -2.61
C GLY A 101 -3.73 20.16 -1.72
N SER A 102 -3.71 19.05 -0.99
CA SER A 102 -2.58 18.64 -0.13
C SER A 102 -1.72 17.58 -0.80
N PHE A 103 -1.15 17.91 -1.97
CA PHE A 103 -0.13 17.09 -2.64
C PHE A 103 1.26 17.72 -2.45
N ARG A 104 2.28 16.87 -2.39
CA ARG A 104 3.70 17.25 -2.24
C ARG A 104 4.55 16.41 -3.19
N LEU A 105 5.74 16.90 -3.53
CA LEU A 105 6.73 16.08 -4.23
C LEU A 105 7.17 14.96 -3.31
N TRP A 106 7.15 13.74 -3.84
CA TRP A 106 7.52 12.52 -3.15
C TRP A 106 8.42 11.69 -4.06
N ASN A 107 9.36 10.96 -3.44
CA ASN A 107 10.25 10.05 -4.13
C ASN A 107 10.52 8.84 -3.23
N ASP A 108 10.07 7.66 -3.67
CA ASP A 108 10.23 6.41 -2.92
C ASP A 108 11.69 5.93 -2.85
N HIS A 109 12.58 6.49 -3.67
CA HIS A 109 13.98 6.09 -3.81
C HIS A 109 14.97 6.97 -3.04
N PHE A 110 14.51 8.01 -2.33
CA PHE A 110 15.36 8.82 -1.47
C PHE A 110 15.83 8.02 -0.25
N ARG A 111 16.92 7.28 -0.46
CA ARG A 111 17.63 6.41 0.48
C ARG A 111 19.01 7.01 0.79
N PRO A 112 19.75 6.52 1.80
CA PRO A 112 21.07 7.06 2.14
C PRO A 112 22.03 7.11 0.95
N VAL A 113 21.92 6.16 0.02
CA VAL A 113 22.74 6.10 -1.20
C VAL A 113 22.51 7.25 -2.18
N THR A 114 21.40 7.98 -2.05
CA THR A 114 21.07 9.13 -2.92
C THR A 114 21.47 10.47 -2.30
N VAL A 115 22.03 10.48 -1.09
CA VAL A 115 22.49 11.70 -0.40
C VAL A 115 24.01 11.81 -0.56
N LEU A 116 24.46 12.89 -1.17
CA LEU A 116 25.88 13.20 -1.32
C LEU A 116 26.35 13.97 -0.09
N VAL A 117 27.47 13.53 0.50
CA VAL A 117 28.12 14.20 1.62
C VAL A 117 29.58 14.52 1.28
N ASP A 118 30.14 15.54 1.93
CA ASP A 118 31.57 15.84 1.85
C ASP A 118 32.40 15.04 2.87
N GLU A 119 33.70 15.34 2.95
CA GLU A 119 34.63 14.69 3.89
C GLU A 119 34.34 15.00 5.38
N SER A 120 33.44 15.94 5.66
CA SER A 120 33.01 16.34 7.00
C SER A 120 31.56 15.91 7.30
N ASP A 121 31.02 14.97 6.52
CA ASP A 121 29.64 14.47 6.61
C ASP A 121 28.56 15.55 6.38
N LEU A 122 28.91 16.68 5.75
CA LEU A 122 27.93 17.72 5.40
C LEU A 122 27.20 17.34 4.12
N VAL A 123 25.87 17.46 4.14
CA VAL A 123 25.02 17.19 2.97
C VAL A 123 25.29 18.22 1.87
N LEU A 124 25.81 17.74 0.74
CA LEU A 124 26.07 18.53 -0.47
C LEU A 124 24.87 18.59 -1.41
N GLY A 125 24.03 17.55 -1.40
CA GLY A 125 22.84 17.47 -2.24
C GLY A 125 22.21 16.09 -2.27
N VAL A 126 21.05 16.01 -2.91
CA VAL A 126 20.31 14.77 -3.14
C VAL A 126 20.21 14.53 -4.63
N ILE A 127 20.50 13.30 -5.09
CA ILE A 127 20.39 12.87 -6.49
C ILE A 127 19.16 11.98 -6.69
N ASP A 128 19.02 11.42 -7.89
CA ASP A 128 17.98 10.42 -8.22
C ASP A 128 16.54 10.98 -8.25
N TRP A 129 16.40 12.21 -8.77
CA TRP A 129 15.12 12.90 -8.88
C TRP A 129 14.18 12.34 -9.96
N GLU A 130 14.65 11.42 -10.82
CA GLU A 130 13.88 10.88 -11.96
C GLU A 130 12.64 10.07 -11.56
N PHE A 131 12.60 9.59 -10.31
CA PHE A 131 11.45 8.88 -9.72
C PHE A 131 10.50 9.78 -8.92
N THR A 132 10.67 11.11 -8.99
CA THR A 132 9.86 12.05 -8.20
C THR A 132 8.48 12.26 -8.83
N TYR A 133 7.42 12.21 -8.03
CA TYR A 133 6.05 12.48 -8.45
C TYR A 133 5.27 13.28 -7.39
N ALA A 134 4.10 13.79 -7.75
CA ALA A 134 3.19 14.42 -6.80
C ALA A 134 2.34 13.36 -6.08
N ALA A 135 2.47 13.26 -4.75
CA ALA A 135 1.74 12.30 -3.93
C ALA A 135 0.95 13.01 -2.80
N PRO A 136 -0.06 12.36 -2.20
CA PRO A 136 -0.74 12.88 -1.02
C PRO A 136 0.24 13.19 0.12
N THR A 137 0.01 14.31 0.82
CA THR A 137 0.88 14.77 1.92
C THR A 137 1.08 13.72 3.01
N GLN A 138 0.10 12.83 3.21
CA GLN A 138 0.19 11.78 4.24
C GLN A 138 1.38 10.83 4.07
N PHE A 139 1.92 10.64 2.86
CA PHE A 139 3.09 9.77 2.66
C PHE A 139 4.36 10.37 3.28
N VAL A 140 4.46 11.71 3.32
CA VAL A 140 5.56 12.42 3.98
C VAL A 140 5.52 12.23 5.49
N LEU A 141 4.37 11.88 6.06
CA LEU A 141 4.18 11.71 7.49
C LEU A 141 4.63 10.33 7.99
N ASP A 142 5.02 9.44 7.09
CA ASP A 142 5.49 8.10 7.44
C ASP A 142 6.99 8.10 7.70
N PRO A 143 7.49 7.22 8.60
CA PRO A 143 8.91 7.01 8.71
C PRO A 143 9.48 6.38 7.41
N PRO A 144 10.76 6.62 7.10
CA PRO A 144 11.38 6.05 5.92
C PRO A 144 11.40 4.52 6.00
N TRP A 145 10.92 3.83 4.97
CA TRP A 145 10.92 2.36 4.96
C TRP A 145 12.34 1.77 4.98
N TRP A 146 13.34 2.49 4.47
CA TRP A 146 14.70 1.99 4.24
C TRP A 146 15.61 1.98 5.47
N LEU A 147 15.12 2.13 6.70
CA LEU A 147 15.98 2.12 7.91
C LEU A 147 16.79 0.82 8.10
N LEU A 148 16.35 -0.28 7.49
CA LEU A 148 17.08 -1.55 7.43
C LEU A 148 17.88 -1.77 6.14
N LEU A 149 17.83 -0.81 5.20
CA LEU A 149 18.47 -0.83 3.88
C LEU A 149 17.99 -1.95 2.93
N GLU A 150 17.07 -2.79 3.38
CA GLU A 150 16.48 -3.90 2.66
C GLU A 150 14.95 -3.83 2.75
N TRP A 151 14.28 -4.24 1.68
CA TRP A 151 12.83 -4.15 1.56
C TRP A 151 12.13 -5.17 2.49
N PRO A 152 11.00 -4.81 3.13
CA PRO A 152 10.18 -5.72 3.93
C PRO A 152 9.89 -7.08 3.28
N GLU A 153 9.62 -7.09 1.97
CA GLU A 153 9.28 -8.27 1.19
C GLU A 153 10.48 -9.11 0.74
N GLU A 154 11.69 -8.57 0.78
CA GLU A 154 12.93 -9.29 0.46
C GLU A 154 13.57 -9.93 1.70
N TRP A 155 13.14 -9.51 2.91
CA TRP A 155 13.73 -9.94 4.17
C TRP A 155 13.62 -11.45 4.38
N THR A 156 14.76 -12.13 4.54
CA THR A 156 14.83 -13.61 4.56
C THR A 156 14.05 -14.26 5.70
N ASP A 157 13.97 -13.60 6.85
CA ASP A 157 13.25 -14.09 8.04
C ASP A 157 11.77 -13.65 8.05
N GLY A 158 11.31 -13.01 6.97
CA GLY A 158 9.95 -12.56 6.78
C GLY A 158 9.65 -11.17 7.37
N ILE A 159 8.50 -10.64 6.98
CA ILE A 159 8.10 -9.26 7.27
C ILE A 159 7.92 -8.97 8.78
N GLU A 160 7.61 -10.00 9.58
CA GLU A 160 7.45 -9.86 11.03
C GLU A 160 8.77 -9.57 11.72
N GLU A 161 9.81 -10.30 11.35
CA GLU A 161 11.15 -10.09 11.89
C GLU A 161 11.73 -8.76 11.37
N TRP A 162 11.47 -8.43 10.10
CA TRP A 162 11.77 -7.11 9.55
C TRP A 162 11.14 -6.00 10.40
N ALA A 163 9.83 -6.08 10.66
CA ALA A 163 9.11 -5.06 11.43
C ALA A 163 9.65 -4.93 12.87
N ARG A 164 9.96 -6.06 13.51
CA ARG A 164 10.55 -6.09 14.86
C ARG A 164 11.91 -5.40 14.90
N LEU A 165 12.77 -5.65 13.92
CA LEU A 165 14.09 -5.00 13.83
C LEU A 165 13.96 -3.53 13.42
N TYR A 166 13.04 -3.23 12.50
CA TYR A 166 12.75 -1.88 12.02
C TYR A 166 12.33 -0.98 13.16
N GLU A 167 11.45 -1.43 14.05
CA GLU A 167 11.01 -0.67 15.21
C GLU A 167 12.18 -0.20 16.09
N THR A 168 13.19 -1.04 16.30
CA THR A 168 14.39 -0.64 17.06
C THR A 168 15.22 0.45 16.36
N ARG A 169 15.22 0.48 15.03
CA ARG A 169 15.91 1.52 14.25
C ARG A 169 15.07 2.78 14.14
N LEU A 170 13.75 2.63 14.09
CA LEU A 170 12.80 3.72 14.12
C LEU A 170 12.97 4.55 15.39
N GLU A 171 13.17 3.92 16.55
CA GLU A 171 13.43 4.66 17.80
C GLU A 171 14.68 5.54 17.74
N ILE A 172 15.76 5.04 17.11
CA ILE A 172 17.01 5.79 16.91
C ILE A 172 16.76 6.96 15.94
N TRP A 173 16.10 6.68 14.81
CA TRP A 173 15.74 7.69 13.82
C TRP A 173 14.90 8.81 14.43
N LEU A 174 13.85 8.45 15.18
CA LEU A 174 12.97 9.42 15.82
C LEU A 174 13.71 10.24 16.87
N SER A 175 14.63 9.64 17.64
CA SER A 175 15.45 10.37 18.62
C SER A 175 16.33 11.43 17.95
N ALA A 176 16.99 11.07 16.84
CA ALA A 176 17.81 12.01 16.07
C ALA A 176 16.96 13.11 15.41
N LEU A 177 15.78 12.75 14.91
CA LEU A 177 14.85 13.71 14.31
C LEU A 177 14.30 14.69 15.36
N GLU A 178 13.98 14.21 16.57
CA GLU A 178 13.55 15.05 17.69
C GLU A 178 14.64 16.03 18.14
N GLU A 179 15.92 15.63 18.13
CA GLU A 179 17.06 16.51 18.41
C GLU A 179 17.17 17.62 17.34
N ALA A 180 17.14 17.25 16.05
CA ALA A 180 17.18 18.20 14.95
C ALA A 180 15.98 19.17 14.96
N GLU A 181 14.79 18.66 15.29
CA GLU A 181 13.60 19.49 15.46
C GLU A 181 13.70 20.40 16.70
N GLY A 182 14.50 20.05 17.71
CA GLY A 182 14.74 20.83 18.92
C GLY A 182 15.31 22.22 18.66
N GLU A 183 16.02 22.39 17.54
CA GLU A 183 16.58 23.66 17.08
C GLU A 183 15.55 24.54 16.34
N MET A 184 14.37 23.98 16.01
CA MET A 184 13.31 24.71 15.31
C MET A 184 12.48 25.58 16.27
N ASP A 185 11.82 26.61 15.71
CA ASP A 185 10.97 27.53 16.46
C ASP A 185 9.85 26.79 17.25
N PRO A 186 9.51 27.26 18.47
CA PRO A 186 8.37 26.73 19.22
C PRO A 186 7.07 26.78 18.40
N GLY A 187 6.34 25.66 18.36
CA GLY A 187 5.11 25.53 17.58
C GLY A 187 5.31 25.08 16.12
N SER A 188 6.57 24.87 15.70
CA SER A 188 6.87 24.22 14.41
C SER A 188 6.27 22.81 14.35
N PHE A 189 5.86 22.41 13.15
CA PHE A 189 5.38 21.07 12.86
C PHE A 189 6.48 20.04 13.15
N ARG A 190 6.15 19.02 13.97
CA ARG A 190 7.08 17.96 14.41
C ARG A 190 6.80 16.69 13.62
N LEU A 191 7.66 16.41 12.66
CA LEU A 191 7.57 15.24 11.80
C LEU A 191 7.80 13.94 12.60
N SER A 192 8.69 13.97 13.60
CA SER A 192 8.91 12.87 14.54
C SER A 192 7.61 12.36 15.17
N THR A 193 6.74 13.27 15.62
CA THR A 193 5.45 12.94 16.22
C THR A 193 4.52 12.27 15.20
N CYS A 194 4.50 12.78 13.96
CA CYS A 194 3.68 12.21 12.89
C CYS A 194 4.16 10.83 12.44
N MET A 195 5.48 10.62 12.34
CA MET A 195 6.09 9.34 11.97
C MET A 195 5.85 8.27 13.03
N ARG A 196 6.03 8.63 14.30
CA ARG A 196 5.73 7.74 15.44
C ARG A 196 4.26 7.33 15.43
N ASP A 197 3.36 8.31 15.33
CA ASP A 197 1.93 8.05 15.26
C ASP A 197 1.57 7.22 14.00
N SER A 198 2.22 7.45 12.85
CA SER A 198 1.96 6.68 11.64
C SER A 198 2.33 5.20 11.79
N TRP A 199 3.49 4.90 12.39
CA TRP A 199 3.91 3.54 12.70
C TRP A 199 2.93 2.87 13.67
N GLU A 200 2.67 3.53 14.82
CA GLU A 200 1.78 3.01 15.83
C GLU A 200 0.38 2.76 15.26
N THR A 201 -0.13 3.71 14.45
CA THR A 201 -1.47 3.67 13.85
C THR A 201 -1.64 2.63 12.74
N GLY A 202 -0.54 2.15 12.18
CA GLY A 202 -0.54 1.30 10.98
C GLY A 202 -0.73 2.09 9.69
N ARG A 203 -0.71 3.44 9.73
CA ARG A 203 -0.76 4.28 8.52
C ARG A 203 0.45 4.03 7.62
N PHE A 204 1.62 3.77 8.20
CA PHE A 204 2.81 3.32 7.46
C PHE A 204 2.49 2.11 6.58
N TRP A 205 1.88 1.06 7.15
CA TRP A 205 1.54 -0.15 6.43
C TRP A 205 0.49 0.07 5.35
N LEU A 206 -0.49 0.95 5.59
CA LEU A 206 -1.48 1.32 4.58
C LEU A 206 -0.81 1.99 3.38
N ASN A 207 -0.01 3.03 3.63
CA ASN A 207 0.63 3.82 2.59
C ASN A 207 1.68 2.97 1.83
N TYR A 208 2.39 2.08 2.53
CA TYR A 208 3.33 1.14 1.93
C TYR A 208 2.60 0.15 1.00
N ALA A 209 1.61 -0.58 1.53
CA ALA A 209 0.85 -1.55 0.75
C ALA A 209 0.14 -0.92 -0.45
N ALA A 210 -0.39 0.29 -0.31
CA ALA A 210 -1.07 0.98 -1.42
C ALA A 210 -0.12 1.27 -2.60
N LYS A 211 1.16 1.55 -2.33
CA LYS A 211 2.15 1.84 -3.37
C LYS A 211 2.79 0.59 -3.96
N ASP A 212 2.97 -0.44 -3.14
CA ASP A 212 3.71 -1.64 -3.52
C ASP A 212 2.80 -2.84 -3.78
N ASN A 213 2.80 -3.30 -5.03
CA ASN A 213 2.01 -4.45 -5.46
C ASN A 213 2.59 -5.80 -5.00
N TRP A 214 3.90 -5.90 -4.74
CA TRP A 214 4.55 -7.15 -4.37
C TRP A 214 4.35 -7.49 -2.90
N ALA A 215 4.50 -6.52 -2.00
CA ALA A 215 4.27 -6.74 -0.58
C ALA A 215 2.79 -6.67 -0.16
N PHE A 216 1.89 -6.22 -1.05
CA PHE A 216 0.48 -5.95 -0.73
C PHE A 216 -0.18 -7.09 0.05
N ASP A 217 -0.08 -8.33 -0.42
CA ASP A 217 -0.80 -9.47 0.14
C ASP A 217 -0.34 -9.79 1.57
N SER A 218 0.98 -9.88 1.77
CA SER A 218 1.59 -10.12 3.08
C SER A 218 1.25 -9.01 4.07
N ILE A 219 1.36 -7.75 3.63
CA ILE A 219 1.08 -6.59 4.50
C ILE A 219 -0.41 -6.51 4.83
N TYR A 220 -1.27 -6.70 3.83
CA TYR A 220 -2.72 -6.60 4.01
C TYR A 220 -3.19 -7.58 5.08
N TRP A 221 -2.88 -8.86 4.91
CA TRP A 221 -3.37 -9.89 5.83
C TRP A 221 -2.71 -9.80 7.20
N LYS A 222 -1.43 -9.42 7.26
CA LYS A 222 -0.69 -9.36 8.52
C LYS A 222 -0.96 -8.11 9.35
N TYR A 223 -1.00 -6.94 8.72
CA TYR A 223 -0.99 -5.64 9.41
C TYR A 223 -2.25 -4.81 9.22
N LEU A 224 -3.03 -5.01 8.14
CA LEU A 224 -4.16 -4.13 7.83
C LEU A 224 -5.53 -4.74 8.13
N ASP A 225 -5.74 -6.00 7.79
CA ASP A 225 -7.07 -6.63 7.84
C ASP A 225 -7.71 -6.56 9.24
N ASP A 226 -6.98 -6.91 10.29
CA ASP A 226 -7.49 -6.81 11.67
C ASP A 226 -7.68 -5.34 12.13
N LEU A 227 -6.84 -4.41 11.65
CA LEU A 227 -7.01 -2.99 11.95
C LEU A 227 -8.26 -2.40 11.29
N PHE A 228 -8.61 -2.89 10.10
CA PHE A 228 -9.79 -2.47 9.35
C PHE A 228 -11.06 -3.11 9.89
N PHE A 229 -11.07 -4.43 10.05
CA PHE A 229 -12.30 -5.22 10.24
C PHE A 229 -12.41 -5.90 11.61
N GLY A 230 -11.36 -5.82 12.44
CA GLY A 230 -11.32 -6.40 13.77
C GLY A 230 -10.79 -7.82 13.78
N ALA A 231 -10.57 -8.35 14.99
CA ALA A 231 -9.93 -9.65 15.17
C ALA A 231 -10.64 -10.78 14.42
N ARG A 232 -9.85 -11.62 13.77
CA ARG A 232 -10.26 -12.93 13.23
C ARG A 232 -10.24 -14.00 14.32
N ASP A 233 -10.83 -15.14 14.01
CA ASP A 233 -10.56 -16.36 14.77
C ASP A 233 -9.09 -16.79 14.55
N ASN A 234 -8.35 -16.96 15.65
CA ASN A 234 -6.90 -17.23 15.64
C ASN A 234 -6.52 -18.63 15.09
N GLU A 235 -7.51 -19.48 14.78
CA GLU A 235 -7.29 -20.86 14.33
C GLU A 235 -7.30 -21.01 12.80
N VAL A 236 -7.55 -19.93 12.06
CA VAL A 236 -7.60 -19.98 10.60
C VAL A 236 -6.18 -19.91 10.03
N PRO A 237 -5.76 -20.90 9.21
CA PRO A 237 -4.43 -20.86 8.63
C PRO A 237 -4.32 -19.73 7.59
N PRO A 238 -3.10 -19.18 7.32
CA PRO A 238 -2.91 -18.02 6.46
C PRO A 238 -3.55 -18.13 5.07
N GLU A 239 -3.53 -19.32 4.48
CA GLU A 239 -4.13 -19.59 3.17
C GLU A 239 -5.65 -19.52 3.16
N LYS A 240 -6.32 -19.64 4.31
CA LYS A 240 -7.79 -19.60 4.44
C LYS A 240 -8.32 -18.30 5.04
N LEU A 241 -7.47 -17.28 5.22
CA LEU A 241 -7.90 -16.00 5.81
C LEU A 241 -9.06 -15.35 5.05
N TRP A 242 -9.16 -15.59 3.74
CA TRP A 242 -10.26 -15.14 2.89
C TRP A 242 -11.64 -15.56 3.41
N GLU A 243 -11.78 -16.75 4.00
CA GLU A 243 -13.04 -17.28 4.52
C GLU A 243 -13.60 -16.38 5.63
N THR A 244 -12.71 -15.78 6.44
CA THR A 244 -13.09 -14.91 7.57
C THR A 244 -13.71 -13.58 7.15
N ARG A 245 -13.56 -13.20 5.88
CA ARG A 245 -14.00 -11.90 5.34
C ARG A 245 -15.00 -12.00 4.20
N LEU A 246 -15.37 -13.20 3.75
CA LEU A 246 -16.36 -13.39 2.67
C LEU A 246 -17.66 -12.63 2.90
N HIS A 247 -18.16 -12.65 4.15
CA HIS A 247 -19.40 -11.98 4.53
C HIS A 247 -19.37 -10.45 4.37
N LEU A 248 -18.19 -9.86 4.16
CA LEU A 248 -18.05 -8.43 3.89
C LEU A 248 -18.21 -8.11 2.40
N LEU A 249 -18.05 -9.08 1.51
CA LEU A 249 -18.22 -8.91 0.08
C LEU A 249 -19.70 -8.95 -0.31
N THR A 250 -20.07 -8.19 -1.33
CA THR A 250 -21.38 -8.23 -1.98
C THR A 250 -21.58 -9.57 -2.70
N ASP A 251 -22.85 -9.90 -3.00
CA ASP A 251 -23.17 -11.13 -3.75
C ASP A 251 -22.50 -11.16 -5.13
N GLU A 252 -22.37 -10.01 -5.80
CA GLU A 252 -21.69 -9.88 -7.10
C GLU A 252 -20.19 -10.13 -6.98
N GLU A 253 -19.53 -9.53 -5.97
CA GLU A 253 -18.12 -9.75 -5.67
C GLU A 253 -17.85 -11.23 -5.33
N GLN A 254 -18.72 -11.87 -4.54
CA GLN A 254 -18.59 -13.30 -4.22
C GLN A 254 -18.78 -14.18 -5.46
N ALA A 255 -19.78 -13.89 -6.29
CA ALA A 255 -20.07 -14.65 -7.50
C ALA A 255 -18.95 -14.60 -8.54
N ALA A 256 -18.20 -13.49 -8.60
CA ALA A 256 -17.10 -13.29 -9.54
C ALA A 256 -15.78 -13.97 -9.10
N MET A 257 -15.63 -14.33 -7.82
CA MET A 257 -14.40 -14.90 -7.27
C MET A 257 -14.04 -16.25 -7.91
N GLU A 258 -14.94 -17.23 -7.86
CA GLU A 258 -14.65 -18.59 -8.35
C GLU A 258 -14.37 -18.67 -9.86
N PRO A 259 -15.07 -17.92 -10.73
CA PRO A 259 -14.66 -17.77 -12.12
C PRO A 259 -13.21 -17.27 -12.27
N LEU A 260 -12.80 -16.26 -11.51
CA LEU A 260 -11.43 -15.73 -11.58
C LEU A 260 -10.41 -16.78 -11.10
N VAL A 261 -10.69 -17.49 -10.00
CA VAL A 261 -9.83 -18.57 -9.50
C VAL A 261 -9.60 -19.62 -10.59
N ARG A 262 -10.65 -20.07 -11.26
CA ARG A 262 -10.52 -21.04 -12.38
C ARG A 262 -9.68 -20.50 -13.52
N ILE A 263 -9.85 -19.23 -13.89
CA ILE A 263 -9.04 -18.58 -14.93
C ILE A 263 -7.56 -18.57 -14.49
N LYS A 264 -7.26 -18.11 -13.27
CA LYS A 264 -5.90 -18.00 -12.76
C LYS A 264 -5.21 -19.35 -12.60
N MET A 265 -5.92 -20.38 -12.16
CA MET A 265 -5.39 -21.75 -12.11
C MET A 265 -5.12 -22.34 -13.50
N ALA A 266 -5.84 -21.90 -14.54
CA ALA A 266 -5.54 -22.27 -15.91
C ALA A 266 -4.31 -21.51 -16.43
N GLU A 267 -4.27 -20.19 -16.21
CA GLU A 267 -3.13 -19.33 -16.54
C GLU A 267 -1.83 -19.84 -15.89
N SER A 268 -1.82 -20.21 -14.61
CA SER A 268 -0.62 -20.73 -13.90
C SER A 268 -0.04 -22.03 -14.48
N LYS A 269 -0.77 -22.75 -15.34
CA LYS A 269 -0.26 -23.94 -16.05
C LYS A 269 0.58 -23.58 -17.27
N GLU A 270 0.44 -22.36 -17.77
CA GLU A 270 1.08 -21.87 -18.98
C GLU A 270 2.02 -20.72 -18.61
N ARG A 271 3.29 -20.80 -19.00
CA ARG A 271 4.26 -19.71 -18.75
C ARG A 271 4.40 -18.83 -19.98
N THR A 272 3.37 -18.02 -20.26
CA THR A 272 3.28 -17.19 -21.47
C THR A 272 3.09 -15.72 -21.12
N LEU A 273 3.53 -14.84 -22.01
CA LEU A 273 3.16 -13.43 -21.97
C LEU A 273 1.92 -13.25 -22.85
N VAL A 274 0.95 -12.51 -22.35
CA VAL A 274 -0.33 -12.28 -23.04
C VAL A 274 -0.39 -10.85 -23.52
N ASP A 275 -0.49 -10.68 -24.84
CA ASP A 275 -0.75 -9.38 -25.45
C ASP A 275 -2.26 -9.15 -25.50
N TRP A 276 -2.73 -8.20 -24.69
CA TRP A 276 -4.14 -7.83 -24.65
C TRP A 276 -4.47 -6.75 -25.69
N LYS A 277 -5.61 -6.89 -26.38
CA LYS A 277 -6.19 -5.73 -27.05
C LYS A 277 -6.79 -4.78 -26.02
N ASP A 278 -6.67 -3.48 -26.25
CA ASP A 278 -7.14 -2.46 -25.32
C ASP A 278 -8.61 -2.62 -24.92
N ASP A 279 -9.51 -2.88 -25.88
CA ASP A 279 -10.93 -3.06 -25.58
C ASP A 279 -11.20 -4.30 -24.72
N GLU A 280 -10.46 -5.40 -24.97
CA GLU A 280 -10.57 -6.65 -24.22
C GLU A 280 -10.03 -6.48 -22.79
N ALA A 281 -8.91 -5.76 -22.63
CA ALA A 281 -8.34 -5.43 -21.32
C ALA A 281 -9.30 -4.55 -20.51
N ARG A 282 -9.83 -3.47 -21.11
CA ARG A 282 -10.81 -2.60 -20.45
C ARG A 282 -12.08 -3.36 -20.05
N GLN A 283 -12.57 -4.25 -20.91
CA GLN A 283 -13.73 -5.08 -20.61
C GLN A 283 -13.45 -6.02 -19.42
N ARG A 284 -12.33 -6.75 -19.45
CA ARG A 284 -11.93 -7.63 -18.33
C ARG A 284 -11.73 -6.86 -17.03
N MET A 285 -11.14 -5.67 -17.09
CA MET A 285 -10.98 -4.80 -15.92
C MET A 285 -12.35 -4.42 -15.34
N SER A 286 -13.25 -3.91 -16.17
CA SER A 286 -14.57 -3.44 -15.75
C SER A 286 -15.44 -4.52 -15.08
N SER A 287 -15.29 -5.80 -15.46
CA SER A 287 -16.07 -6.89 -14.87
C SER A 287 -15.70 -7.22 -13.41
N PHE A 288 -14.64 -6.61 -12.87
CA PHE A 288 -14.18 -6.79 -11.49
C PHE A 288 -14.13 -5.47 -10.69
N LEU A 289 -14.59 -4.37 -11.30
CA LEU A 289 -14.72 -3.06 -10.66
C LEU A 289 -16.18 -2.81 -10.27
N PHE A 290 -16.66 -3.52 -9.26
CA PHE A 290 -18.07 -3.45 -8.79
C PHE A 290 -18.48 -2.07 -8.28
N ASP A 291 -19.80 -1.84 -8.30
CA ASP A 291 -20.42 -0.59 -7.86
C ASP A 291 -20.74 -0.51 -6.35
#